data_AF-A0A6A0GQE4-F1
#
_entry.id   AF-A0A6A0GQE4-F1
#
_cell.length_a   1.000
_cell.length_b   1.000
_cell.length_c   1.000
_cell.angle_alpha   90.00
_cell.angle_beta   90.00
_cell.angle_gamma   90.00
#
_symmetry.space_group_name_H-M   'P 1'
#
loop_
_entity.id
_entity.type
_entity.pdbx_description
1 polymer ?
#
loop_
_entity_poly.entity_id
_entity_poly.type
_entity_poly.pdbx_seq_one_letter_code
_entity_poly.pdbx_strand_id
1 'polypeptide(L)'
;MVGRQDCPGITLLTLMELYARIDAMEAENPGSSVEVAVSYLEVYNETVRDLLQPGKPLQVQEAGQQVLVPGLSYHKPRDADHLMELLAEGNRNRTQHPTDANAESSRSHAVFQVSHV
;
A
#
# COMPACT_ATOMS: atom_id res chain seq x y z
N MET A 1 0.81 -7.76 10.35
CA MET A 1 1.44 -7.09 9.20
C MET A 1 2.03 -5.74 9.59
N VAL A 2 1.23 -4.73 9.94
CA VAL A 2 1.73 -3.38 10.30
C VAL A 2 2.35 -3.32 11.70
N GLY A 3 1.82 -4.08 12.68
CA GLY A 3 2.30 -4.09 14.06
C GLY A 3 1.72 -2.96 14.91
N ARG A 4 2.33 -2.70 16.07
CA ARG A 4 1.97 -1.60 16.99
C ARG A 4 3.10 -0.58 17.03
N GLN A 5 2.83 0.64 17.54
CA GLN A 5 3.86 1.69 17.64
C GLN A 5 5.07 1.26 18.49
N ASP A 6 4.84 0.48 19.54
CA ASP A 6 5.87 -0.08 20.44
C ASP A 6 6.57 -1.34 19.87
N CYS A 7 5.95 -1.99 18.89
CA CYS A 7 6.44 -3.23 18.28
C CYS A 7 6.08 -3.22 16.78
N PRO A 8 6.89 -2.55 15.94
CA PRO A 8 6.62 -2.42 14.51
C PRO A 8 6.57 -3.80 13.85
N GLY A 9 5.60 -3.97 12.96
CA GLY A 9 5.42 -5.18 12.19
C GLY A 9 6.28 -5.18 10.92
N ILE A 10 6.25 -6.31 10.21
CA ILE A 10 7.07 -6.51 9.01
C ILE A 10 6.84 -5.43 7.95
N THR A 11 5.63 -4.91 7.77
CA THR A 11 5.37 -3.87 6.77
C THR A 11 6.18 -2.61 7.07
N LEU A 12 6.11 -2.10 8.31
CA LEU A 12 6.86 -0.89 8.70
C LEU A 12 8.37 -1.14 8.64
N LEU A 13 8.84 -2.29 9.15
CA LEU A 13 10.27 -2.65 9.11
C LEU A 13 10.80 -2.73 7.67
N THR A 14 10.06 -3.35 6.75
CA THR A 14 10.46 -3.44 5.33
C THR A 14 10.53 -2.07 4.66
N LEU A 15 9.59 -1.17 4.96
CA LEU A 15 9.53 0.16 4.36
C LEU A 15 10.66 1.07 4.85
N MET A 16 10.98 1.01 6.14
CA MET A 16 12.11 1.73 6.71
C MET A 16 13.43 1.26 6.09
N GLU A 17 13.63 -0.06 6.00
CA GLU A 17 14.85 -0.62 5.40
C GLU A 17 14.95 -0.32 3.91
N LEU A 18 13.83 -0.35 3.17
CA LEU A 18 13.80 0.00 1.75
C LEU A 18 14.33 1.42 1.50
N TYR A 19 13.81 2.41 2.24
CA TYR A 19 14.23 3.80 2.08
C TYR A 19 15.66 4.05 2.59
N ALA A 20 16.05 3.44 3.71
CA ALA A 20 17.45 3.51 4.16
C ALA A 20 18.42 3.00 3.09
N ARG A 21 18.03 1.97 2.34
CA ARG A 21 18.84 1.42 1.24
C ARG A 21 18.84 2.32 0.00
N ILE A 22 17.72 2.97 -0.31
CA ILE A 22 17.66 3.99 -1.37
C ILE A 22 18.61 5.14 -1.03
N ASP A 23 18.52 5.70 0.17
CA ASP A 23 19.36 6.82 0.62
C ASP A 23 20.86 6.46 0.56
N ALA A 24 21.23 5.24 0.99
CA ALA A 24 22.60 4.76 0.91
C ALA A 24 23.10 4.65 -0.54
N MET A 25 22.26 4.14 -1.45
CA MET A 25 22.61 4.02 -2.87
C MET A 25 22.80 5.39 -3.54
N GLU A 26 21.96 6.36 -3.22
CA GLU A 26 22.07 7.73 -3.75
C GLU A 26 23.29 8.47 -3.19
N ALA A 27 23.67 8.20 -1.94
CA ALA A 27 24.88 8.73 -1.33
C ALA A 27 26.16 8.15 -1.96
N GLU A 28 26.16 6.86 -2.32
CA GLU A 28 27.28 6.19 -2.99
C GLU A 28 27.42 6.62 -4.46
N ASN A 29 26.31 6.89 -5.14
CA ASN A 29 26.28 7.27 -6.55
C ASN A 29 25.53 8.60 -6.77
N PRO A 30 26.19 9.75 -6.55
CA PRO A 30 25.58 11.06 -6.78
C PRO A 30 25.13 11.21 -8.25
N GLY A 31 23.82 11.12 -8.48
CA GLY A 31 23.19 11.17 -9.81
C GLY A 31 22.29 9.98 -10.13
N SER A 32 22.33 8.90 -9.35
CA SER A 32 21.25 7.89 -9.38
C SER A 32 20.08 8.36 -8.54
N SER A 33 18.85 8.25 -9.05
CA SER A 33 17.63 8.47 -8.29
C SER A 33 16.74 7.24 -8.39
N VAL A 34 16.24 6.76 -7.26
CA VAL A 34 15.30 5.62 -7.23
C VAL A 34 13.88 6.16 -7.04
N GLU A 35 13.02 5.95 -8.03
CA GLU A 35 11.61 6.33 -7.90
C GLU A 35 10.77 5.13 -7.45
N VAL A 36 10.02 5.33 -6.37
CA VAL A 36 9.06 4.35 -5.84
C VAL A 36 7.64 4.84 -6.13
N ALA A 37 6.78 3.92 -6.54
CA ALA A 37 5.34 4.10 -6.59
C ALA A 37 4.65 3.09 -5.67
N VAL A 38 3.55 3.51 -5.07
CA VAL A 38 2.70 2.66 -4.23
C VAL A 38 1.26 2.67 -4.71
N SER A 39 0.60 1.53 -4.57
CA SER A 39 -0.84 1.40 -4.72
C SER A 39 -1.41 0.62 -3.54
N TYR A 40 -2.66 0.89 -3.20
CA TYR A 40 -3.32 0.19 -2.10
C TYR A 40 -4.77 -0.09 -2.46
N LEU A 41 -5.16 -1.37 -2.47
CA LEU A 41 -6.53 -1.78 -2.71
C LEU A 41 -7.05 -2.69 -1.59
N GLU A 42 -8.37 -2.69 -1.44
CA GLU A 42 -9.09 -3.74 -0.72
C GLU A 42 -9.88 -4.62 -1.69
N VAL A 43 -9.95 -5.90 -1.35
CA VAL A 43 -10.93 -6.85 -1.87
C VAL A 43 -11.90 -7.14 -0.74
N TYR A 44 -13.14 -6.68 -0.89
CA TYR A 44 -14.20 -6.89 0.08
C TYR A 44 -15.46 -7.35 -0.64
N ASN A 45 -15.99 -8.52 -0.26
CA ASN A 45 -17.19 -9.10 -0.85
C ASN A 45 -17.12 -9.13 -2.39
N GLU A 46 -16.03 -9.68 -2.93
CA GLU A 46 -15.72 -9.77 -4.36
C GLU A 46 -15.66 -8.42 -5.10
N THR A 47 -15.57 -7.30 -4.36
CA THR A 47 -15.48 -5.96 -4.91
C THR A 47 -14.09 -5.38 -4.63
N VAL A 48 -13.42 -4.88 -5.68
CA VAL A 48 -12.13 -4.19 -5.56
C VAL A 48 -12.36 -2.70 -5.38
N ARG A 49 -11.66 -2.08 -4.45
CA ARG A 49 -11.68 -0.62 -4.23
C ARG A 49 -10.28 -0.09 -3.99
N ASP A 50 -10.05 1.12 -4.48
CA ASP A 50 -8.86 1.90 -4.16
C ASP A 50 -8.97 2.45 -2.72
N LEU A 51 -7.91 2.27 -1.93
CA LEU A 51 -7.82 2.76 -0.56
C LEU A 51 -7.12 4.12 -0.44
N LEU A 52 -6.36 4.57 -1.44
CA LEU A 52 -5.67 5.88 -1.46
C LEU A 52 -6.45 6.93 -2.27
N GLN A 53 -7.32 6.49 -3.17
CA GLN A 53 -8.26 7.35 -3.88
C GLN A 53 -9.67 6.77 -3.86
N PRO A 54 -10.37 6.83 -2.70
CA PRO A 54 -11.69 6.21 -2.54
C PRO A 54 -12.68 6.68 -3.59
N GLY A 55 -13.42 5.73 -4.15
CA GLY A 55 -14.34 6.01 -5.24
C GLY A 55 -15.25 4.84 -5.56
N LYS A 56 -15.62 4.74 -6.84
CA LYS A 56 -16.41 3.60 -7.33
C LYS A 56 -15.57 2.33 -7.30
N PRO A 57 -16.21 1.14 -7.16
CA PRO A 57 -15.54 -0.13 -7.37
C PRO A 57 -14.72 -0.17 -8.66
N LEU A 58 -13.53 -0.74 -8.56
CA LEU A 58 -12.64 -0.98 -9.69
C LEU A 58 -12.96 -2.33 -10.32
N GLN A 59 -12.78 -2.42 -11.65
CA GLN A 59 -12.88 -3.67 -12.37
C GLN A 59 -11.49 -4.32 -12.46
N VAL A 60 -11.45 -5.64 -12.29
CA VAL A 60 -10.26 -6.45 -12.55
C VAL A 60 -10.33 -6.94 -13.99
N GLN A 61 -9.23 -6.82 -14.72
CA GLN A 61 -9.11 -7.24 -16.11
C GLN A 61 -7.92 -8.17 -16.28
N GLU A 62 -8.05 -9.16 -17.15
CA GLU A 62 -6.94 -10.02 -17.55
C GLU A 62 -6.36 -9.53 -18.88
N ALA A 63 -5.05 -9.32 -18.93
CA ALA A 63 -4.29 -8.97 -20.11
C ALA A 63 -3.19 -10.02 -20.34
N GLY A 64 -3.54 -11.09 -21.06
CA GLY A 64 -2.65 -12.24 -21.25
C GLY A 64 -2.41 -12.98 -19.93
N GLN A 65 -1.17 -12.94 -19.43
CA GLN A 65 -0.80 -13.53 -18.13
C GLN A 65 -0.79 -12.50 -16.99
N GLN A 66 -1.15 -11.24 -17.26
CA GLN A 66 -1.16 -10.17 -16.28
C GLN A 66 -2.58 -9.85 -15.83
N VAL A 67 -2.74 -9.59 -14.54
CA VAL A 67 -3.97 -9.04 -13.96
C VAL A 67 -3.80 -7.54 -13.80
N LEU A 68 -4.69 -6.77 -14.40
CA LEU A 68 -4.72 -5.32 -14.36
C LEU A 68 -5.94 -4.85 -13.57
N VAL A 69 -5.81 -3.73 -12.88
CA VAL A 69 -6.91 -3.05 -12.21
C VAL A 69 -7.01 -1.62 -12.74
N PRO A 70 -7.66 -1.39 -13.89
CA PRO A 70 -7.78 -0.05 -14.46
C PRO A 70 -8.46 0.90 -13.48
N GLY A 71 -7.88 2.09 -13.33
CA GLY A 71 -8.36 3.11 -12.40
C GLY A 71 -7.80 2.98 -10.98
N LEU A 72 -6.96 1.97 -10.69
CA LEU A 72 -6.17 1.95 -9.46
C LEU A 72 -5.16 3.10 -9.47
N SER A 73 -5.17 3.90 -8.41
CA SER A 73 -4.26 5.02 -8.23
C SER A 73 -2.87 4.55 -7.81
N TYR A 74 -1.87 5.27 -8.32
CA TYR A 74 -0.46 5.08 -7.98
C TYR A 74 0.08 6.40 -7.46
N HIS A 75 0.72 6.35 -6.30
CA HIS A 75 1.24 7.53 -5.61
C HIS A 75 2.75 7.41 -5.48
N LYS A 76 3.47 8.52 -5.64
CA LYS A 76 4.93 8.58 -5.49
C LYS A 76 5.27 9.18 -4.12
N PRO A 77 5.57 8.36 -3.10
CA PRO A 77 6.05 8.87 -1.83
C PRO A 77 7.40 9.55 -1.98
N ARG A 78 7.63 10.61 -1.19
CA ARG A 78 8.86 11.42 -1.25
C ARG A 78 9.96 10.86 -0.35
N ASP A 79 9.53 10.18 0.71
CA ASP A 79 10.36 9.63 1.78
C ASP A 79 9.57 8.51 2.49
N ALA A 80 10.23 7.85 3.45
CA ALA A 80 9.64 6.76 4.23
C ALA A 80 8.41 7.23 5.03
N ASP A 81 8.44 8.43 5.58
CA ASP A 81 7.36 8.98 6.41
C ASP A 81 6.10 9.21 5.57
N HIS A 82 6.22 9.82 4.38
CA HIS A 82 5.11 10.00 3.45
C HIS A 82 4.52 8.66 3.00
N LEU A 83 5.36 7.64 2.80
CA LEU A 83 4.85 6.29 2.50
C LEU A 83 4.03 5.73 3.68
N MET A 84 4.51 5.92 4.91
CA MET A 84 3.79 5.51 6.12
C MET A 84 2.47 6.27 6.32
N GLU A 85 2.42 7.55 5.95
CA GLU A 85 1.19 8.34 5.93
C GLU A 85 0.15 7.76 4.96
N LEU A 86 0.57 7.39 3.74
CA LEU A 86 -0.29 6.74 2.74
C LEU A 86 -0.79 5.38 3.25
N LEU A 87 0.07 4.57 3.87
CA LEU A 87 -0.34 3.30 4.48
C LEU A 87 -1.39 3.52 5.58
N ALA A 88 -1.19 4.53 6.44
CA ALA A 88 -2.14 4.87 7.49
C ALA A 88 -3.47 5.39 6.92
N GLU A 89 -3.42 6.18 5.85
CA GLU A 89 -4.59 6.67 5.12
C GLU A 89 -5.41 5.52 4.53
N GLY A 90 -4.78 4.63 3.77
CA GLY A 90 -5.50 3.49 3.19
C GLY A 90 -6.11 2.57 4.24
N ASN A 91 -5.44 2.40 5.40
CA ASN A 91 -6.01 1.65 6.53
C ASN A 91 -7.26 2.33 7.13
N ARG A 92 -7.33 3.67 7.14
CA ARG A 92 -8.54 4.41 7.57
C ARG A 92 -9.69 4.27 6.58
N ASN A 93 -9.38 4.24 5.28
CA ASN A 93 -10.37 4.10 4.21
C ASN A 93 -10.87 2.66 4.04
N ARG A 94 -10.17 1.68 4.62
CA ARG A 94 -10.53 0.28 4.56
C ARG A 94 -11.90 0.03 5.20
N THR A 95 -12.71 -0.80 4.54
CA THR A 95 -14.03 -1.17 5.05
C THR A 95 -13.88 -1.89 6.40
N GLN A 96 -14.33 -1.23 7.47
CA GLN A 96 -14.45 -1.80 8.81
C GLN A 96 -15.94 -1.91 9.14
N HIS A 97 -16.54 -3.08 8.90
CA HIS A 97 -17.91 -3.31 9.37
C HIS A 97 -17.88 -3.79 10.82
N PRO A 98 -18.50 -3.06 11.76
CA PRO A 98 -18.73 -3.58 13.09
C PRO A 98 -19.78 -4.70 12.99
N THR A 99 -19.39 -5.90 13.38
CA THR A 99 -20.33 -6.91 13.88
C THR A 99 -19.92 -7.19 15.31
N ASP A 100 -20.88 -7.36 16.22
CA ASP A 100 -20.77 -7.35 17.70
C ASP A 100 -19.72 -8.30 18.34
N ALA A 101 -18.89 -8.98 17.56
CA ALA A 101 -17.83 -9.86 18.05
C ALA A 101 -16.49 -9.80 17.27
N ASN A 102 -16.36 -9.03 16.18
CA ASN A 102 -15.14 -9.00 15.37
C ASN A 102 -14.69 -7.56 15.08
N ALA A 103 -13.63 -7.12 15.78
CA ALA A 103 -13.01 -5.80 15.61
C ALA A 103 -12.14 -5.68 14.35
N GLU A 104 -11.85 -6.80 13.68
CA GLU A 104 -11.08 -6.85 12.44
C GLU A 104 -11.82 -7.77 11.46
N SER A 105 -12.27 -7.21 10.33
CA SER A 105 -13.05 -7.97 9.35
C SER A 105 -12.19 -9.09 8.76
N SER A 106 -12.55 -10.35 9.01
CA SER A 106 -11.94 -11.53 8.37
C SER A 106 -12.18 -11.62 6.85
N ARG A 107 -13.00 -10.72 6.30
CA ARG A 107 -13.46 -10.72 4.91
C ARG A 107 -12.95 -9.53 4.07
N SER A 108 -12.13 -8.65 4.65
CA SER A 108 -11.45 -7.58 3.91
C SER A 108 -9.99 -7.98 3.76
N HIS A 109 -9.59 -8.27 2.53
CA HIS A 109 -8.19 -8.47 2.18
C HIS A 109 -7.63 -7.16 1.63
N ALA A 110 -6.46 -6.75 2.10
CA ALA A 110 -5.82 -5.51 1.68
C ALA A 110 -4.48 -5.82 1.02
N VAL A 111 -4.23 -5.24 -0.15
CA VAL A 111 -2.99 -5.42 -0.92
C VAL A 111 -2.32 -4.06 -1.04
N PHE A 112 -1.31 -3.85 -0.20
CA PHE A 112 -0.42 -2.70 -0.30
C PHE A 112 0.79 -3.11 -1.15
N GLN A 113 0.94 -2.47 -2.31
CA GLN A 113 2.00 -2.78 -3.26
C GLN A 113 3.00 -1.63 -3.34
N VAL A 114 4.28 -1.98 -3.32
CA VAL A 114 5.40 -1.07 -3.55
C VAL A 114 6.12 -1.52 -4.81
N SER A 115 6.33 -0.62 -5.76
CA SER A 115 6.98 -0.89 -7.04
C SER A 115 8.00 0.18 -7.38
N HIS A 116 9.13 -0.24 -7.95
CA HIS A 116 10.07 0.67 -8.60
C HIS A 116 9.48 1.16 -9.93
N VAL A 117 9.69 2.43 -10.26
CA VAL A 117 9.25 3.07 -11.53
C VAL A 117 10.41 3.17 -12.50
#